data_AF-A0A9D1AQ39-F1
#
_entry.id   AF-A0A9D1AQ39-F1
#
_cell.length_a   1.000
_cell.length_b   1.000
_cell.length_c   1.000
_cell.angle_alpha   90.00
_cell.angle_beta   90.00
_cell.angle_gamma   90.00
#
_symmetry.space_group_name_H-M   'P 1'
#
loop_
_entity.id
_entity.type
_entity.pdbx_description
1 polymer ?
#
loop_
_entity_poly.entity_id
_entity_poly.type
_entity_poly.pdbx_seq_one_letter_code
_entity_poly.pdbx_strand_id
1 'polypeptide(L)'
;MQRLKTRMELAATVFFATIFMVAMICSCASAVDRWCAEEPAVSANPHNVLTETQCTVYIQPMTTTVSEPTVTEPEILYDIPLADELQRFVREQCEVRGVPFEIALALIEQESNYRTNAKSATDDYGLMQINACNHEWLAEELGLTDMLDPYQNITAGVYILGQAFEKYGDPNQALMAYNMGDAGMREAWEQGIRSTKYSRAVIEAANLLKER
;
A
#
# COMPACT_ATOMS: atom_id res chain seq x y z
N MET A 1 18.89 11.79 49.44
CA MET A 1 18.93 10.41 48.89
C MET A 1 18.10 10.20 47.61
N GLN A 2 17.11 11.03 47.26
CA GLN A 2 16.35 10.88 46.00
C GLN A 2 17.11 11.31 44.72
N ARG A 3 17.98 12.32 44.78
CA ARG A 3 18.74 12.79 43.59
C ARG A 3 19.87 11.87 43.12
N LEU A 4 20.28 10.89 43.93
CA LEU A 4 21.29 9.90 43.55
C LEU A 4 20.64 8.69 42.84
N LYS A 5 19.39 8.37 43.20
CA LYS A 5 18.62 7.27 42.62
C LYS A 5 18.22 7.53 41.16
N THR A 6 17.79 8.75 40.84
CA THR A 6 17.46 9.17 39.47
C THR A 6 18.67 9.26 38.53
N ARG A 7 19.88 9.49 39.05
CA ARG A 7 21.11 9.49 38.23
C ARG A 7 21.59 8.09 37.86
N MET A 8 21.24 7.07 38.64
CA MET A 8 21.59 5.68 38.35
C MET A 8 20.63 5.03 37.35
N GLU A 9 19.34 5.38 37.38
CA GLU A 9 18.35 4.86 36.44
C GLU A 9 18.51 5.43 35.01
N LEU A 10 18.91 6.71 34.90
CA LEU A 10 19.21 7.34 33.60
C LEU A 10 20.52 6.81 32.98
N ALA A 11 21.50 6.43 33.81
CA ALA A 11 22.76 5.84 33.34
C ALA A 11 22.59 4.39 32.87
N ALA A 12 21.70 3.62 33.50
CA ALA A 12 21.41 2.24 33.11
C ALA A 12 20.62 2.18 31.78
N THR A 13 19.65 3.05 31.56
CA THR A 13 18.86 3.10 30.31
C THR A 13 19.70 3.52 29.10
N VAL A 14 20.65 4.45 29.26
CA VAL A 14 21.59 4.85 28.19
C VAL A 14 22.62 3.75 27.88
N PHE A 15 23.00 2.94 28.87
CA PHE A 15 23.95 1.82 28.67
C PHE A 15 23.30 0.62 27.94
N PHE A 16 22.03 0.32 28.19
CA PHE A 16 21.33 -0.76 27.48
C PHE A 16 20.86 -0.37 26.07
N ALA A 17 20.52 0.91 25.84
CA ALA A 17 20.12 1.40 24.51
C ALA A 17 21.27 1.44 23.48
N THR A 18 22.52 1.62 23.93
CA THR A 18 23.68 1.69 23.03
C THR A 18 24.27 0.32 22.68
N ILE A 19 24.13 -0.69 23.54
CA ILE A 19 24.60 -2.06 23.28
C ILE A 19 23.68 -2.80 22.28
N PHE A 20 22.38 -2.49 22.24
CA PHE A 20 21.44 -3.09 21.27
C PHE A 20 21.61 -2.56 19.83
N MET A 21 22.16 -1.36 19.65
CA MET A 21 22.37 -0.77 18.32
C MET A 21 23.63 -1.29 17.61
N VAL A 22 24.64 -1.78 18.35
CA VAL A 22 25.91 -2.28 17.79
C VAL A 22 25.84 -3.76 17.39
N ALA A 23 24.89 -4.54 17.91
CA ALA A 23 24.73 -5.96 17.58
C ALA A 23 23.92 -6.25 16.30
N MET A 24 23.34 -5.23 15.67
CA MET A 24 22.46 -5.34 14.50
C MET A 24 23.11 -4.85 13.19
N ILE A 25 24.46 -4.81 13.13
CA ILE A 25 25.21 -4.47 11.91
C ILE A 25 26.16 -5.61 11.47
N CYS A 26 26.26 -6.70 12.25
CA CYS A 26 27.18 -7.79 11.93
C CYS A 26 26.43 -9.13 11.81
N SER A 27 25.69 -9.29 10.72
CA SER A 27 25.36 -10.61 10.20
C SER A 27 25.43 -10.61 8.67
N CYS A 28 26.62 -11.02 8.23
CA CYS A 28 26.91 -11.85 7.05
C CYS A 28 26.42 -11.39 5.68
N ALA A 29 27.16 -10.42 5.13
CA ALA A 29 27.63 -10.57 3.75
C ALA A 29 28.64 -11.74 3.68
N SER A 30 28.27 -12.84 3.03
CA SER A 30 29.19 -13.77 2.34
C SER A 30 28.42 -14.98 1.80
N ALA A 31 28.14 -14.97 0.50
CA ALA A 31 28.23 -16.13 -0.38
C ALA A 31 27.92 -15.70 -1.81
N VAL A 32 28.81 -14.90 -2.39
CA VAL A 32 29.06 -14.99 -3.83
C VAL A 32 29.86 -16.26 -3.99
N ASP A 33 29.23 -17.33 -4.45
CA ASP A 33 29.94 -18.36 -5.19
C ASP A 33 28.99 -19.13 -6.11
N ARG A 34 29.23 -18.92 -7.41
CA ARG A 34 29.57 -20.01 -8.31
C ARG A 34 28.47 -21.04 -8.59
N TRP A 35 27.55 -20.66 -9.47
CA TRP A 35 26.80 -21.61 -10.30
C TRP A 35 27.17 -21.40 -11.77
N CYS A 36 28.37 -21.84 -12.15
CA CYS A 36 28.76 -22.10 -13.54
C CYS A 36 29.24 -23.55 -13.61
N ALA A 37 28.42 -24.42 -14.22
CA ALA A 37 28.78 -25.68 -14.87
C ALA A 37 27.50 -26.17 -15.59
N GLU A 38 27.45 -26.14 -16.93
CA GLU A 38 27.80 -27.24 -17.88
C GLU A 38 26.59 -28.20 -18.06
N GLU A 39 26.06 -28.53 -19.24
CA GLU A 39 26.55 -29.02 -20.57
C GLU A 39 25.30 -29.07 -21.54
N PRO A 40 25.33 -29.53 -22.82
CA PRO A 40 26.45 -29.98 -23.66
C PRO A 40 26.51 -29.36 -25.08
N ALA A 41 27.65 -29.64 -25.72
CA ALA A 41 27.98 -29.34 -27.12
C ALA A 41 27.06 -30.02 -28.16
N VAL A 42 26.65 -29.24 -29.17
CA VAL A 42 26.16 -29.78 -30.46
C VAL A 42 27.30 -29.77 -31.47
N SER A 43 27.61 -30.98 -31.92
CA SER A 43 28.57 -31.35 -32.95
C SER A 43 28.34 -30.60 -34.26
N ALA A 44 29.37 -29.90 -34.74
CA ALA A 44 29.45 -29.41 -36.11
C ALA A 44 30.19 -30.44 -36.97
N ASN A 45 29.57 -30.88 -38.07
CA ASN A 45 30.31 -31.38 -39.22
C ASN A 45 29.72 -30.73 -40.49
N PRO A 46 30.55 -30.16 -41.38
CA PRO A 46 30.10 -29.37 -42.52
C PRO A 46 29.94 -30.26 -43.75
N HIS A 47 28.94 -30.00 -44.59
CA HIS A 47 29.10 -29.95 -46.05
C HIS A 47 27.76 -29.62 -46.73
N ASN A 48 27.76 -28.47 -47.40
CA ASN A 48 27.24 -28.24 -48.75
C ASN A 48 25.72 -28.44 -49.01
N VAL A 49 25.05 -27.36 -49.42
CA VAL A 49 24.67 -27.08 -50.83
C VAL A 49 23.66 -25.94 -50.84
N LEU A 50 24.02 -24.87 -51.55
CA LEU A 50 23.14 -23.78 -51.96
C LEU A 50 21.97 -24.34 -52.77
N THR A 51 20.74 -24.14 -52.33
CA THR A 51 19.57 -24.22 -53.20
C THR A 51 18.63 -23.07 -52.87
N GLU A 52 18.50 -22.18 -53.84
CA GLU A 52 17.57 -21.05 -53.85
C GLU A 52 16.15 -21.57 -53.60
N THR A 53 15.56 -21.19 -52.47
CA THR A 53 14.14 -21.43 -52.20
C THR A 53 13.43 -20.09 -52.12
N GLN A 54 12.61 -19.87 -53.14
CA GLN A 54 11.57 -18.84 -53.26
C GLN A 54 10.92 -18.54 -51.91
N CYS A 55 11.12 -17.32 -51.40
CA CYS A 55 10.38 -16.80 -50.26
C CYS A 55 8.98 -16.42 -50.74
N THR A 56 8.04 -17.35 -50.66
CA THR A 56 6.61 -17.06 -50.81
C THR A 56 6.13 -16.42 -49.52
N VAL A 57 5.82 -15.13 -49.58
CA VAL A 57 5.22 -14.38 -48.46
C VAL A 57 3.78 -14.87 -48.29
N TYR A 58 3.57 -15.80 -47.37
CA TYR A 58 2.22 -16.16 -46.93
C TYR A 58 1.74 -15.09 -45.95
N ILE A 59 0.96 -14.13 -46.47
CA ILE A 59 0.16 -13.23 -45.64
C ILE A 59 -0.92 -14.10 -44.98
N GLN A 60 -0.75 -14.42 -43.70
CA GLN A 60 -1.86 -14.97 -42.92
C GLN A 60 -2.91 -13.87 -42.76
N PRO A 61 -4.20 -14.14 -43.06
CA PRO A 61 -5.24 -13.19 -42.71
C PRO A 61 -5.22 -13.00 -41.20
N MET A 62 -4.96 -11.77 -40.75
CA MET A 62 -5.15 -11.41 -39.36
C MET A 62 -6.64 -11.55 -39.08
N THR A 63 -7.01 -12.60 -38.36
CA THR A 63 -8.34 -12.72 -37.78
C THR A 63 -8.47 -11.56 -36.81
N THR A 64 -9.09 -10.47 -37.25
CA THR A 64 -9.60 -9.43 -36.38
C THR A 64 -10.66 -10.09 -35.51
N THR A 65 -10.26 -10.53 -34.33
CA THR A 65 -11.17 -10.82 -33.24
C THR A 65 -11.81 -9.50 -32.87
N VAL A 66 -12.97 -9.22 -33.47
CA VAL A 66 -13.91 -8.20 -33.00
C VAL A 66 -14.25 -8.62 -31.58
N SER A 67 -13.68 -7.91 -30.61
CA SER A 67 -13.93 -8.10 -29.20
C SER A 67 -15.43 -7.98 -28.96
N GLU A 68 -15.99 -9.03 -28.37
CA GLU A 68 -17.35 -9.09 -27.85
C GLU A 68 -17.64 -7.82 -27.02
N PRO A 69 -18.83 -7.20 -27.13
CA PRO A 69 -19.15 -6.03 -26.33
C PRO A 69 -19.16 -6.45 -24.86
N THR A 70 -18.14 -6.03 -24.12
CA THR A 70 -18.09 -6.18 -22.67
C THR A 70 -19.27 -5.42 -22.10
N VAL A 71 -20.22 -6.16 -21.53
CA VAL A 71 -21.29 -5.62 -20.69
C VAL A 71 -20.59 -4.85 -19.58
N THR A 72 -20.53 -3.53 -19.71
CA THR A 72 -19.87 -2.66 -18.73
C THR A 72 -20.75 -2.69 -17.49
N GLU A 73 -20.25 -3.25 -16.39
CA GLU A 73 -20.89 -3.16 -15.08
C GLU A 73 -21.23 -1.68 -14.81
N PRO A 74 -22.41 -1.36 -14.25
CA PRO A 74 -22.77 0.03 -13.98
C PRO A 74 -21.68 0.71 -13.17
N GLU A 75 -21.22 1.86 -13.67
CA GLU A 75 -20.24 2.68 -12.97
C GLU A 75 -20.84 3.16 -11.65
N ILE A 76 -20.30 2.67 -10.53
CA ILE A 76 -20.73 3.13 -9.21
C ILE A 76 -20.06 4.51 -8.98
N LEU A 77 -20.83 5.53 -8.68
CA LEU A 77 -20.37 6.85 -8.25
C LEU A 77 -21.34 7.36 -7.18
N TYR A 78 -20.84 8.12 -6.22
CA TYR A 78 -21.63 8.66 -5.13
C TYR A 78 -21.78 10.18 -5.27
N ASP A 79 -22.94 10.71 -4.89
CA ASP A 79 -23.17 12.16 -4.75
C ASP A 79 -22.49 12.66 -3.46
N ILE A 80 -21.19 12.91 -3.57
CA ILE A 80 -20.29 13.39 -2.52
C ILE A 80 -19.40 14.50 -3.09
N PRO A 81 -18.84 15.41 -2.27
CA PRO A 81 -18.00 16.50 -2.75
C PRO A 81 -16.57 16.04 -3.10
N LEU A 82 -16.44 14.89 -3.76
CA LEU A 82 -15.21 14.35 -4.34
C LEU A 82 -15.41 14.16 -5.84
N ALA A 83 -14.52 14.72 -6.65
CA ALA A 83 -14.63 14.64 -8.10
C ALA A 83 -14.73 13.19 -8.61
N ASP A 84 -15.58 12.94 -9.60
CA ASP A 84 -15.83 11.60 -10.16
C ASP A 84 -14.55 10.87 -10.58
N GLU A 85 -13.57 11.62 -11.11
CA GLU A 85 -12.25 11.08 -11.48
C GLU A 85 -11.49 10.54 -10.26
N LEU A 86 -11.53 11.26 -9.13
CA LEU A 86 -10.93 10.79 -7.88
C LEU A 86 -11.73 9.63 -7.29
N GLN A 87 -13.06 9.61 -7.42
CA GLN A 87 -13.87 8.45 -6.99
C GLN A 87 -13.49 7.20 -7.79
N ARG A 88 -13.35 7.30 -9.11
CA ARG A 88 -12.86 6.21 -9.97
C ARG A 88 -11.46 5.76 -9.56
N PHE A 89 -10.56 6.71 -9.31
CA PHE A 89 -9.20 6.38 -8.87
C PHE A 89 -9.17 5.69 -7.50
N VAL A 90 -9.98 6.14 -6.53
CA VAL A 90 -10.13 5.47 -5.23
C VAL A 90 -10.63 4.03 -5.44
N ARG A 91 -11.62 3.82 -6.31
CA ARG A 91 -12.13 2.47 -6.63
C ARG A 91 -11.02 1.57 -7.17
N GLU A 92 -10.28 2.04 -8.17
CA GLU A 92 -9.16 1.30 -8.77
C GLU A 92 -8.13 0.90 -7.72
N GLN A 93 -7.69 1.86 -6.89
CA GLN A 93 -6.74 1.57 -5.81
C GLN A 93 -7.31 0.57 -4.79
N CYS A 94 -8.59 0.68 -4.47
CA CYS A 94 -9.27 -0.20 -3.53
C CYS A 94 -9.36 -1.64 -4.05
N GLU A 95 -9.67 -1.83 -5.33
CA GLU A 95 -9.72 -3.15 -5.98
C GLU A 95 -8.36 -3.85 -5.93
N VAL A 96 -7.28 -3.11 -6.22
CA VAL A 96 -5.91 -3.63 -6.16
C VAL A 96 -5.51 -4.03 -4.74
N ARG A 97 -6.00 -3.30 -3.72
CA ARG A 97 -5.58 -3.45 -2.32
C ARG A 97 -6.56 -4.26 -1.44
N GLY A 98 -7.66 -4.74 -1.99
CA GLY A 98 -8.67 -5.47 -1.24
C GLY A 98 -9.41 -4.63 -0.19
N VAL A 99 -9.50 -3.32 -0.41
CA VAL A 99 -10.21 -2.38 0.47
C VAL A 99 -11.66 -2.22 -0.03
N PRO A 100 -12.68 -2.29 0.84
CA PRO A 100 -14.04 -1.97 0.42
C PRO A 100 -14.15 -0.50 -0.02
N PHE A 101 -14.64 -0.25 -1.24
CA PHE A 101 -14.67 1.08 -1.84
C PHE A 101 -15.40 2.11 -0.96
N GLU A 102 -16.56 1.76 -0.39
CA GLU A 102 -17.31 2.67 0.47
C GLU A 102 -16.58 2.99 1.78
N ILE A 103 -15.76 2.08 2.29
CA ILE A 103 -14.93 2.36 3.47
C ILE A 103 -13.86 3.37 3.15
N ALA A 104 -13.21 3.30 1.98
CA ALA A 104 -12.22 4.28 1.59
C ALA A 104 -12.83 5.68 1.41
N LEU A 105 -14.00 5.78 0.77
CA LEU A 105 -14.71 7.06 0.64
C LEU A 105 -15.15 7.64 1.98
N ALA A 106 -15.68 6.80 2.87
CA ALA A 106 -16.07 7.21 4.22
C ALA A 106 -14.87 7.61 5.08
N LEU A 107 -13.72 6.97 4.90
CA LEU A 107 -12.48 7.37 5.56
C LEU A 107 -12.03 8.75 5.05
N ILE A 108 -12.05 9.00 3.74
CA ILE A 108 -11.72 10.32 3.17
C ILE A 108 -12.64 11.42 3.74
N GLU A 109 -13.93 11.12 3.89
CA GLU A 109 -14.87 12.02 4.58
C GLU A 109 -14.43 12.31 6.01
N GLN A 110 -14.16 11.26 6.78
CA GLN A 110 -13.79 11.35 8.19
C GLN A 110 -12.45 12.09 8.40
N GLU A 111 -11.50 11.95 7.48
CA GLU A 111 -10.17 12.54 7.57
C GLU A 111 -10.13 14.00 7.14
N SER A 112 -10.68 14.33 5.97
CA SER A 112 -10.51 15.66 5.38
C SER A 112 -11.82 16.37 5.05
N ASN A 113 -12.96 15.69 5.16
CA ASN A 113 -14.21 16.09 4.54
C ASN A 113 -14.02 16.38 3.04
N TYR A 114 -13.31 15.48 2.35
CA TYR A 114 -12.98 15.53 0.92
C TYR A 114 -12.11 16.71 0.47
N ARG A 115 -11.38 17.36 1.39
CA ARG A 115 -10.50 18.49 1.07
C ARG A 115 -9.10 18.02 0.70
N THR A 116 -8.72 18.17 -0.57
CA THR A 116 -7.42 17.74 -1.10
C THR A 116 -6.22 18.45 -0.49
N ASN A 117 -6.40 19.67 0.00
CA ASN A 117 -5.34 20.50 0.60
C ASN A 117 -5.37 20.53 2.14
N ALA A 118 -6.07 19.60 2.78
CA ALA A 118 -6.15 19.52 4.23
C ALA A 118 -4.77 19.30 4.88
N LYS A 119 -4.50 20.04 5.95
CA LYS A 119 -3.32 19.87 6.81
C LYS A 119 -3.73 19.95 8.27
N SER A 120 -3.34 18.97 9.07
CA SER A 120 -3.63 18.94 10.51
C SER A 120 -2.55 19.67 11.32
N ALA A 121 -2.80 19.85 12.62
CA ALA A 121 -1.78 20.33 13.57
C ALA A 121 -0.78 19.23 13.99
N THR A 122 -1.05 17.98 13.60
CA THR A 122 -0.24 16.78 13.89
C THR A 122 0.54 16.32 12.66
N ASP A 123 0.71 17.20 11.67
CA ASP A 123 1.44 16.94 10.42
C ASP A 123 0.82 15.83 9.55
N ASP A 124 -0.50 15.83 9.40
CA ASP A 124 -1.25 14.97 8.48
C ASP A 124 -1.67 15.74 7.22
N TYR A 125 -1.59 15.08 6.06
CA TYR A 125 -1.70 15.75 4.76
C TYR A 125 -2.76 15.13 3.86
N GLY A 126 -3.50 15.97 3.14
CA GLY A 126 -4.38 15.60 2.03
C GLY A 126 -5.67 14.88 2.42
N LEU A 127 -6.28 14.23 1.42
CA LEU A 127 -7.60 13.58 1.51
C LEU A 127 -7.70 12.54 2.62
N MET A 128 -6.67 11.71 2.77
CA MET A 128 -6.61 10.57 3.69
C MET A 128 -5.70 10.86 4.90
N GLN A 129 -5.32 12.13 5.10
CA GLN A 129 -4.54 12.61 6.25
C GLN A 129 -3.31 11.74 6.56
N ILE A 130 -2.40 11.65 5.58
CA ILE A 130 -1.16 10.87 5.73
C ILE A 130 -0.17 11.64 6.60
N ASN A 131 0.13 11.09 7.77
CA ASN A 131 1.10 11.67 8.70
C ASN A 131 2.52 11.75 8.11
N ALA A 132 3.25 12.83 8.42
CA ALA A 132 4.63 13.05 8.01
C ALA A 132 5.58 11.91 8.40
N CYS A 133 5.32 11.20 9.51
CA CYS A 133 6.13 10.04 9.90
C CYS A 133 6.10 8.90 8.88
N ASN A 134 5.12 8.90 7.96
CA ASN A 134 5.01 7.90 6.91
C ASN A 134 5.64 8.31 5.57
N HIS A 135 6.00 9.58 5.39
CA HIS A 135 6.34 10.09 4.07
C HIS A 135 7.62 9.49 3.51
N GLU A 136 8.66 9.33 4.35
CA GLU A 136 9.96 8.80 3.91
C GLU A 136 9.84 7.38 3.38
N TRP A 137 9.25 6.47 4.15
CA TRP A 137 9.11 5.08 3.71
C TRP A 137 8.12 4.93 2.54
N LEU A 138 7.07 5.77 2.46
CA LEU A 138 6.16 5.80 1.31
C LEU A 138 6.85 6.29 0.03
N ALA A 139 7.79 7.24 0.15
CA ALA A 139 8.59 7.69 -0.97
C ALA A 139 9.52 6.59 -1.48
N GLU A 140 10.14 5.84 -0.58
CA GLU A 140 11.01 4.72 -0.93
C GLU A 140 10.24 3.54 -1.53
N GLU A 141 9.11 3.17 -0.94
CA GLU A 141 8.32 2.00 -1.33
C GLU A 141 7.51 2.24 -2.62
N LEU A 142 6.91 3.43 -2.76
CA LEU A 142 5.92 3.72 -3.80
C LEU A 142 6.30 4.88 -4.72
N GLY A 143 7.43 5.56 -4.47
CA GLY A 143 7.86 6.71 -5.27
C GLY A 143 7.01 7.97 -5.06
N LEU A 144 6.28 8.07 -3.95
CA LEU A 144 5.40 9.19 -3.64
C LEU A 144 6.20 10.37 -3.09
N THR A 145 5.99 11.56 -3.63
CA THR A 145 6.79 12.77 -3.35
C THR A 145 5.96 13.97 -2.90
N ASP A 146 4.66 13.99 -3.14
CA ASP A 146 3.77 15.08 -2.72
C ASP A 146 2.47 14.54 -2.12
N MET A 147 2.32 14.66 -0.80
CA MET A 147 1.13 14.20 -0.07
C MET A 147 -0.06 15.16 -0.16
N LEU A 148 0.08 16.30 -0.85
CA LEU A 148 -1.04 17.19 -1.21
C LEU A 148 -1.52 16.96 -2.64
N ASP A 149 -0.78 16.21 -3.45
CA ASP A 149 -1.31 15.69 -4.70
C ASP A 149 -2.37 14.61 -4.37
N PRO A 150 -3.62 14.76 -4.84
CA PRO A 150 -4.70 13.87 -4.44
C PRO A 150 -4.48 12.43 -4.89
N TYR A 151 -3.85 12.19 -6.05
CA TYR A 151 -3.60 10.85 -6.55
C TYR A 151 -2.54 10.13 -5.70
N GLN A 152 -1.45 10.80 -5.39
CA GLN A 152 -0.41 10.27 -4.52
C GLN A 152 -0.95 10.05 -3.10
N ASN A 153 -1.74 10.98 -2.58
CA ASN A 153 -2.35 10.86 -1.25
C ASN A 153 -3.32 9.66 -1.16
N ILE A 154 -4.19 9.48 -2.17
CA ILE A 154 -5.09 8.31 -2.24
C ILE A 154 -4.27 7.02 -2.35
N THR A 155 -3.21 7.02 -3.16
CA THR A 155 -2.32 5.86 -3.29
C THR A 155 -1.70 5.48 -1.95
N ALA A 156 -1.16 6.45 -1.21
CA ALA A 156 -0.60 6.24 0.13
C ALA A 156 -1.65 5.73 1.13
N GLY A 157 -2.81 6.39 1.22
CA GLY A 157 -3.83 6.05 2.21
C GLY A 157 -4.46 4.68 1.94
N VAL A 158 -4.80 4.38 0.68
CA VAL A 158 -5.34 3.07 0.31
C VAL A 158 -4.29 1.97 0.45
N TYR A 159 -3.01 2.26 0.22
CA TYR A 159 -1.91 1.33 0.50
C TYR A 159 -1.86 0.94 1.98
N ILE A 160 -1.80 1.92 2.88
CA ILE A 160 -1.75 1.69 4.34
C ILE A 160 -3.00 0.96 4.82
N LEU A 161 -4.18 1.40 4.37
CA LEU A 161 -5.45 0.78 4.73
C LEU A 161 -5.53 -0.66 4.22
N GLY A 162 -5.07 -0.92 2.99
CA GLY A 162 -4.98 -2.25 2.39
C GLY A 162 -4.09 -3.19 3.19
N GLN A 163 -2.91 -2.74 3.63
CA GLN A 163 -2.04 -3.52 4.52
C GLN A 163 -2.76 -3.88 5.83
N ALA A 164 -3.53 -2.96 6.39
CA ALA A 164 -4.30 -3.21 7.60
C ALA A 164 -5.44 -4.24 7.35
N PHE A 165 -6.13 -4.16 6.21
CA PHE A 165 -7.14 -5.15 5.81
C PHE A 165 -6.53 -6.53 5.55
N GLU A 166 -5.39 -6.60 4.86
CA GLU A 166 -4.67 -7.85 4.62
C GLU A 166 -4.26 -8.51 5.94
N LYS A 167 -3.76 -7.71 6.89
CA LYS A 167 -3.30 -8.20 8.18
C LYS A 167 -4.43 -8.68 9.09
N TYR A 168 -5.57 -7.99 9.10
CA TYR A 168 -6.61 -8.22 10.10
C TYR A 168 -7.92 -8.81 9.57
N GLY A 169 -8.28 -8.55 8.32
CA GLY A 169 -9.55 -8.97 7.70
C GLY A 169 -10.81 -8.31 8.29
N ASP A 170 -10.76 -7.81 9.53
CA ASP A 170 -11.85 -7.12 10.21
C ASP A 170 -11.79 -5.60 9.96
N PRO A 171 -12.89 -4.97 9.49
CA PRO A 171 -12.94 -3.53 9.24
C PRO A 171 -12.64 -2.67 10.48
N ASN A 172 -13.09 -3.07 11.68
CA ASN A 172 -12.79 -2.28 12.88
C ASN A 172 -11.31 -2.31 13.21
N GLN A 173 -10.67 -3.49 13.16
CA GLN A 173 -9.23 -3.62 13.35
C GLN A 173 -8.45 -2.83 12.30
N ALA A 174 -8.81 -2.92 11.03
CA ALA A 174 -8.13 -2.18 9.96
C ALA A 174 -8.20 -0.66 10.17
N LEU A 175 -9.40 -0.13 10.44
CA LEU A 175 -9.63 1.29 10.70
C LEU A 175 -8.99 1.77 12.01
N MET A 176 -8.98 0.93 13.04
CA MET A 176 -8.26 1.24 14.27
C MET A 176 -6.75 1.30 14.00
N ALA A 177 -6.19 0.33 13.28
CA ALA A 177 -4.76 0.33 12.92
C ALA A 177 -4.38 1.53 12.05
N TYR A 178 -5.25 1.96 11.15
CA TYR A 178 -5.05 3.19 10.37
C TYR A 178 -4.92 4.42 11.28
N ASN A 179 -5.87 4.59 12.21
CA ASN A 179 -5.95 5.79 13.06
C ASN A 179 -4.95 5.81 14.24
N MET A 180 -4.60 4.67 14.83
CA MET A 180 -3.75 4.61 16.04
C MET A 180 -2.47 3.80 15.86
N GLY A 181 -2.16 3.40 14.62
CA GLY A 181 -1.07 2.51 14.30
C GLY A 181 -1.32 1.06 14.71
N ASP A 182 -0.51 0.17 14.15
CA ASP A 182 -0.56 -1.28 14.38
C ASP A 182 -0.44 -1.65 15.87
N ALA A 183 0.52 -1.03 16.54
CA ALA A 183 0.80 -1.28 17.95
C ALA A 183 -0.38 -0.85 18.83
N GLY A 184 -0.94 0.35 18.59
CA GLY A 184 -2.07 0.85 19.37
C GLY A 184 -3.33 0.03 19.14
N MET A 185 -3.58 -0.42 17.89
CA MET A 185 -4.71 -1.31 17.62
C MET A 185 -4.56 -2.64 18.35
N ARG A 186 -3.38 -3.27 18.29
CA ARG A 186 -3.10 -4.53 19.00
C ARG A 186 -3.31 -4.38 20.51
N GLU A 187 -2.78 -3.32 21.10
CA GLU A 187 -2.96 -3.03 22.53
C GLU A 187 -4.45 -2.86 22.89
N ALA A 188 -5.20 -2.08 22.12
CA ALA A 188 -6.63 -1.90 22.32
C ALA A 188 -7.39 -3.23 22.22
N TRP A 189 -7.03 -4.07 21.24
CA TRP A 189 -7.66 -5.37 21.01
C TRP A 189 -7.41 -6.35 22.15
N GLU A 190 -6.18 -6.36 22.70
CA GLU A 190 -5.80 -7.14 23.88
C GLU A 190 -6.58 -6.70 25.12
N GLN A 191 -6.93 -5.42 25.22
CA GLN A 191 -7.80 -4.87 26.27
C GLN A 191 -9.30 -5.12 26.03
N GLY A 192 -9.66 -5.82 24.95
CA GLY A 192 -11.05 -6.15 24.62
C GLY A 192 -11.81 -5.02 23.91
N ILE A 193 -11.14 -3.96 23.48
CA ILE A 193 -11.74 -2.88 22.67
C ILE A 193 -11.90 -3.39 21.24
N ARG A 194 -13.15 -3.63 20.81
CA ARG A 194 -13.47 -4.17 19.48
C ARG A 194 -13.83 -3.12 18.43
N SER A 195 -14.02 -1.88 18.87
CA SER A 195 -14.24 -0.73 17.99
C SER A 195 -13.91 0.55 18.75
N THR A 196 -13.63 1.62 18.02
CA THR A 196 -13.45 2.96 18.58
C THR A 196 -14.54 3.90 18.10
N LYS A 197 -14.53 5.16 18.59
CA LYS A 197 -15.37 6.19 17.98
C LYS A 197 -15.03 6.38 16.50
N TYR A 198 -13.74 6.35 16.16
CA TYR A 198 -13.25 6.52 14.79
C TYR A 198 -13.76 5.39 13.87
N SER A 199 -13.49 4.11 14.22
CA SER A 199 -13.87 3.00 13.35
C SER A 199 -15.38 2.90 13.14
N ARG A 200 -16.18 3.18 14.19
CA ARG A 200 -17.64 3.21 14.08
C ARG A 200 -18.14 4.32 13.15
N ALA A 201 -17.56 5.52 13.24
CA ALA A 201 -17.96 6.65 12.41
C ALA A 201 -17.73 6.35 10.92
N VAL A 202 -16.56 5.79 10.57
CA VAL A 202 -16.25 5.41 9.18
C VAL A 202 -17.18 4.30 8.69
N ILE A 203 -17.43 3.26 9.49
CA ILE A 203 -18.33 2.17 9.11
C ILE A 203 -19.77 2.67 8.92
N GLU A 204 -20.25 3.55 9.80
CA GLU A 204 -21.59 4.15 9.69
C GLU A 204 -21.71 4.97 8.41
N ALA A 205 -20.75 5.85 8.12
CA ALA A 205 -20.72 6.61 6.87
C ALA A 205 -20.65 5.71 5.62
N ALA A 206 -19.85 4.63 5.67
CA ALA A 206 -19.77 3.67 4.57
C ALA A 206 -21.10 2.93 4.33
N ASN A 207 -21.85 2.61 5.38
CA ASN A 207 -23.17 2.00 5.23
C ASN A 207 -24.18 2.99 4.64
N LEU A 208 -24.15 4.25 5.06
CA LEU A 208 -25.01 5.30 4.50
C LEU A 208 -24.74 5.55 3.01
N LEU A 209 -23.51 5.37 2.54
CA LEU A 209 -23.22 5.44 1.10
C LEU A 209 -23.96 4.34 0.33
N LYS A 210 -24.01 3.11 0.87
CA LYS A 210 -24.69 1.96 0.22
C LYS A 210 -26.21 2.09 0.16
N GLU A 211 -26.79 2.95 0.99
CA GLU A 211 -28.23 3.16 1.07
C GLU A 211 -28.75 4.27 0.14
N ARG A 212 -27.85 5.01 -0.52
CA ARG A 212 -28.19 6.06 -1.50
C ARG A 212 -28.43 5.49 -2.89
#